data_AF-A0A960LSB7-F1
#
_entry.id   AF-A0A960LSB7-F1
#
_cell.length_a   1.000
_cell.length_b   1.000
_cell.length_c   1.000
_cell.angle_alpha   90.00
_cell.angle_beta   90.00
_cell.angle_gamma   90.00
#
_symmetry.space_group_name_H-M   'P 1'
#
loop_
_entity.id
_entity.type
_entity.pdbx_description
1 polymer ?
#
loop_
_entity_poly.entity_id
_entity_poly.type
_entity_poly.pdbx_seq_one_letter_code
_entity_poly.pdbx_strand_id
1 'polypeptide(L)' 'MKTGYTDFHGFLEIVDNYAGLGSRQYITGRDNIERIKISLDGAYRGIEGNFKWLIEPDMSINHRLFVPNP' A
#
# COMPACT_ATOMS: atom_id res chain seq x y z
N MET A 1 7.37 -26.57 4.00
CA MET A 1 8.06 -25.40 4.57
C MET A 1 7.42 -24.15 3.96
N LYS A 2 6.59 -23.42 4.70
CA LYS A 2 6.07 -22.12 4.23
C LYS A 2 7.20 -21.11 4.43
N THR A 3 7.73 -20.54 3.35
CA THR A 3 8.73 -19.48 3.43
C THR A 3 8.09 -18.29 4.12
N GLY A 4 8.44 -18.08 5.39
CA GLY A 4 7.82 -17.09 6.28
C GLY A 4 8.22 -15.66 5.96
N TYR A 5 7.92 -15.17 4.76
CA TYR A 5 7.85 -13.74 4.53
C TYR A 5 6.72 -13.20 5.41
N THR A 6 7.04 -12.20 6.22
CA THR A 6 6.07 -11.53 7.08
C THR A 6 4.98 -10.95 6.20
N ASP A 7 3.73 -11.37 6.41
CA ASP A 7 2.59 -10.77 5.72
C ASP A 7 2.43 -9.33 6.20
N PHE A 8 2.73 -8.38 5.31
CA PHE A 8 2.65 -6.95 5.56
C PHE A 8 1.33 -6.33 5.04
N HIS A 9 0.34 -7.14 4.66
CA HIS A 9 -0.99 -6.66 4.27
C HIS A 9 -1.87 -6.28 5.48
N GLY A 10 -1.43 -6.62 6.71
CA GLY A 10 -2.21 -6.46 7.95
C GLY A 10 -1.84 -5.24 8.82
N PHE A 11 -1.43 -4.10 8.25
CA PHE A 11 -1.19 -2.90 9.07
C PHE A 11 -2.51 -2.25 9.53
N LEU A 12 -2.46 -1.50 10.63
CA LEU A 12 -3.63 -0.95 11.32
C LEU A 12 -4.46 -0.05 10.39
N GLU A 13 -5.79 -0.15 10.46
CA GLU A 13 -6.72 0.68 9.67
C GLU A 13 -6.53 2.19 9.92
N ILE A 14 -6.09 2.57 11.13
CA ILE A 14 -5.81 3.98 11.45
C ILE A 14 -4.78 4.62 10.51
N VAL A 15 -3.89 3.82 9.90
CA VAL A 15 -2.88 4.29 8.95
C VAL A 15 -3.54 4.83 7.68
N ASP A 16 -4.74 4.37 7.32
CA ASP A 16 -5.45 4.80 6.12
C ASP A 16 -5.83 6.30 6.20
N ASN A 17 -6.01 6.86 7.40
CA ASN A 17 -6.24 8.29 7.62
C ASN A 17 -5.07 9.17 7.16
N TYR A 18 -3.88 8.59 6.98
CA TYR A 18 -2.67 9.29 6.57
C TYR A 18 -2.36 9.10 5.08
N ALA A 19 -3.14 8.31 4.34
CA ALA A 19 -2.90 8.05 2.91
C ALA A 19 -2.84 9.34 2.09
N GLY A 20 -3.60 10.38 2.46
CA GLY A 20 -3.59 11.69 1.81
C GLY A 20 -2.26 12.46 1.89
N LEU A 21 -1.33 12.03 2.74
CA LEU A 21 0.02 12.60 2.85
C LEU A 21 1.04 11.91 1.93
N GLY A 22 0.67 10.78 1.32
CA GLY A 22 1.54 10.01 0.45
C GLY A 22 1.64 10.59 -0.96
N SER A 23 2.66 10.14 -1.69
CA SER A 23 2.78 10.40 -3.13
C SER A 23 1.70 9.65 -3.90
N ARG A 24 1.09 10.31 -4.89
CA ARG A 24 0.02 9.77 -5.74
C ARG A 24 0.53 9.50 -7.14
N GLN A 25 0.24 8.32 -7.67
CA GLN A 25 0.55 7.94 -9.06
C GLN A 25 -0.66 7.25 -9.70
N TYR A 26 -0.97 7.58 -10.95
CA TYR A 26 -1.92 6.79 -11.75
C TYR A 26 -1.19 5.63 -12.41
N ILE A 27 -1.76 4.43 -12.33
CA ILE A 27 -1.22 3.23 -12.97
C ILE A 27 -2.33 2.52 -13.75
N THR A 28 -2.02 2.05 -14.95
CA THR A 28 -2.95 1.24 -15.75
C THR A 28 -2.61 -0.24 -15.55
N GLY A 29 -3.59 -1.01 -15.07
CA GLY A 29 -3.45 -2.46 -14.92
C GLY A 29 -3.42 -3.17 -16.27
N ARG A 30 -3.06 -4.46 -16.26
CA ARG A 30 -3.12 -5.31 -17.48
C ARG A 30 -4.55 -5.50 -18.00
N ASP A 31 -5.54 -5.22 -17.17
CA ASP A 31 -6.97 -5.17 -17.48
C ASP A 31 -7.40 -3.85 -18.14
N ASN A 32 -6.45 -2.95 -18.44
CA ASN A 32 -6.68 -1.59 -18.95
C ASN A 32 -7.49 -0.69 -18.01
N ILE A 33 -7.60 -1.05 -16.72
CA ILE A 33 -8.24 -0.21 -15.71
C ILE A 33 -7.17 0.69 -15.07
N GLU A 34 -7.39 2.00 -15.12
CA GLU A 34 -6.59 2.98 -14.39
C GLU A 34 -6.93 2.96 -12.90
N ARG A 35 -5.91 2.94 -12.06
CA ARG A 35 -6.00 2.93 -10.60
C ARG A 35 -5.10 3.99 -10.01
N ILE A 36 -5.40 4.40 -8.79
CA ILE A 36 -4.53 5.29 -8.03
C ILE A 36 -3.67 4.43 -7.12
N LYS A 37 -2.35 4.58 -7.25
CA LYS A 37 -1.38 4.08 -6.30
C LYS A 37 -0.97 5.22 -5.37
N ILE A 38 -1.07 4.99 -4.08
CA ILE A 38 -0.51 5.88 -3.05
C ILE A 38 0.70 5.19 -2.42
N SER A 39 1.76 5.96 -2.15
CA SER A 39 2.96 5.48 -1.48
C SER A 39 3.39 6.51 -0.43
N LEU A 40 3.41 6.10 0.84
CA LEU A 40 3.73 6.92 2.01
C LEU A 40 4.89 6.30 2.78
N ASP A 41 5.99 7.05 2.94
CA ASP A 41 7.11 6.61 3.74
C ASP A 41 6.75 6.54 5.23
N GLY A 42 7.31 5.55 5.92
CA GLY A 42 7.15 5.42 7.37
C GLY A 42 7.70 4.10 7.89
N ALA A 43 7.42 3.82 9.16
CA ALA A 43 7.88 2.60 9.82
C ALA A 43 6.71 1.73 10.26
N TYR A 44 6.85 0.41 10.12
CA TYR A 44 5.90 -0.56 10.64
C TYR A 44 6.65 -1.68 11.36
N ARG A 45 6.27 -1.94 12.62
CA ARG A 45 6.91 -2.93 13.50
C ARG A 45 8.43 -2.71 13.66
N GLY A 46 8.86 -1.44 13.72
CA GLY A 46 10.27 -1.07 13.87
C GLY A 46 11.12 -1.20 12.60
N ILE A 47 10.49 -1.44 11.45
CA ILE A 47 11.15 -1.55 10.14
C ILE A 47 10.73 -0.34 9.31
N GLU A 48 11.70 0.39 8.75
CA GLU A 48 11.47 1.49 7.81
C GLU A 48 11.02 0.95 6.45
N GLY A 49 10.13 1.67 5.78
CA GLY A 49 9.56 1.23 4.52
C GLY A 49 8.49 2.19 3.99
N ASN A 50 7.57 1.64 3.21
CA ASN A 50 6.53 2.42 2.57
C ASN A 50 5.17 1.71 2.66
N PHE A 51 4.16 2.43 3.13
CA PHE A 51 2.76 2.03 3.09
C PHE A 51 2.20 2.31 1.70
N LYS A 52 1.56 1.30 1.11
CA LYS A 52 1.02 1.37 -0.25
C LYS A 52 -0.47 1.04 -0.26
N TRP A 53 -1.21 1.87 -0.97
CA TRP A 53 -2.62 1.64 -1.30
C TRP A 53 -2.79 1.55 -2.80
N LEU A 54 -3.65 0.64 -3.24
CA LEU A 54 -4.17 0.60 -4.61
C LEU A 54 -5.66 0.86 -4.56
N ILE A 55 -6.09 1.93 -5.19
CA ILE A 55 -7.47 2.43 -5.16
C ILE A 55 -8.08 2.25 -6.55
N GLU A 56 -9.25 1.63 -6.60
CA GLU A 56 -10.05 1.40 -7.79
C GLU A 56 -10.77 2.67 -8.26
N PRO A 57 -11.31 2.71 -9.50
CA PRO A 57 -12.10 3.85 -9.99
C PRO A 57 -13.32 4.20 -9.14
N ASP A 58 -13.91 3.21 -8.46
CA ASP A 58 -15.06 3.38 -7.56
C ASP A 58 -14.65 3.86 -6.15
N MET A 59 -13.38 4.23 -5.97
CA MET A 59 -12.77 4.66 -4.72
C MET A 59 -12.63 3.56 -3.65
N SER A 60 -12.95 2.30 -3.97
CA SER A 60 -12.63 1.18 -3.08
C SER A 60 -11.12 0.92 -3.03
N ILE A 61 -10.62 0.46 -1.88
CA ILE A 61 -9.22 0.07 -1.72
C ILE A 61 -9.10 -1.42 -2.08
N ASN A 62 -8.48 -1.72 -3.22
CA ASN A 62 -8.21 -3.08 -3.66
C ASN A 62 -7.10 -3.73 -2.82
N HIS A 63 -6.06 -2.96 -2.48
CA HIS A 63 -4.85 -3.50 -1.87
C HIS A 63 -4.24 -2.55 -0.85
N ARG A 64 -3.79 -3.11 0.28
CA ARG A 64 -3.02 -2.46 1.35
C ARG A 64 -1.77 -3.29 1.61
N LEU A 65 -0.59 -2.70 1.49
CA LEU A 65 0.68 -3.40 1.73
C LEU A 65 1.74 -2.47 2.28
N PHE A 66 2.43 -2.88 3.34
CA PHE A 66 3.69 -2.29 3.74
C PHE A 66 4.86 -2.99 3.04
N VAL A 67 5.79 -2.22 2.48
CA VAL A 67 6.99 -2.74 1.83
C VAL A 67 8.21 -2.23 2.60
N PRO A 68 8.95 -3.11 3.32
CA PRO A 68 10.21 -2.74 3.95
C PRO A 68 11.19 -2.16 2.95
N ASN A 69 11.97 -1.17 3.38
CA ASN A 69 13.17 -0.78 2.66
C ASN A 69 14.22 -1.91 2.77
N PRO A 70 15.00 -2.16 1.71
CA PRO A 70 16.09 -3.13 1.72
C PRO A 70 17.23 -2.75 2.68
#